data_AF-A0A183H839-F1
#
_entry.id   AF-A0A183H839-F1
#
_cell.length_a   1.000
_cell.length_b   1.000
_cell.length_c   1.000
_cell.angle_alpha   90.00
_cell.angle_beta   90.00
_cell.angle_gamma   90.00
#
_symmetry.space_group_name_H-M   'P 1'
#
loop_
_entity.id
_entity.type
_entity.pdbx_description
1 polymer ?
#
loop_
_entity_poly.entity_id
_entity_poly.type
_entity_poly.pdbx_seq_one_letter_code
_entity_poly.pdbx_strand_id
1 'polypeptide(L)'
;MVSVAERFHDFTPLSPSLVSPSTDNQKQQQLSSFYSEPSEQLHQKFQISDSISQWFQHIVFLRILKAIICFGLYCVAVYFIAACILQISLLHPIQAVLDCSLLLFSFRSSMYALLFAIFGAIHAALLAFFVLRFDNEDRFSCKSIRSWLIYFGSLNTALSQIVCLSVGSNSPEFSRFFIYLLVVAQAVVTFHEVFRTNHRLVFPVVEMPPYMQFNFVLIPATKSILDTKFSQILKWTALFVVACGLPLFGLSLFRNLFDIPLYFSVSVLLMVHLILHHIAVGLIKVFVLQSYEFSMPPPHAILNPTPEEQRTLIDALESNGIIKAFAFWNLRSLSAACHRRRQVIFSLSQPGGHPRNWNAVRLSCLRQIQYLSLQFENENDRIRSETFASVVRFFMLITHLFWLYYY
;
A
#
# COMPACT_ATOMS: atom_id res chain seq x y z
N MET A 1 55.53 29.24 41.01
CA MET A 1 54.59 28.58 40.07
C MET A 1 53.47 29.57 39.80
N VAL A 2 53.47 30.12 38.59
CA VAL A 2 52.70 31.27 38.05
C VAL A 2 51.17 30.98 38.12
N SER A 3 50.28 31.74 38.78
CA SER A 3 49.83 33.17 38.74
C SER A 3 48.90 33.49 37.54
N VAL A 4 47.56 33.58 37.74
CA VAL A 4 46.72 34.82 37.93
C VAL A 4 46.21 35.46 36.62
N ALA A 5 44.96 35.99 36.70
CA ALA A 5 44.31 37.03 35.88
C ALA A 5 43.76 36.61 34.49
N GLU A 6 42.45 36.68 34.22
CA GLU A 6 41.61 37.89 34.04
C GLU A 6 41.90 38.61 32.69
N ARG A 7 40.97 38.47 31.73
CA ARG A 7 40.57 39.59 30.85
C ARG A 7 39.31 39.30 30.02
N PHE A 8 38.30 40.15 30.22
CA PHE A 8 37.24 40.51 29.27
C PHE A 8 37.81 41.17 28.00
N HIS A 9 36.94 41.35 26.98
CA HIS A 9 37.09 42.02 25.67
C HIS A 9 37.43 41.07 24.49
N ASP A 10 36.76 41.04 23.34
CA ASP A 10 35.75 41.90 22.71
C ASP A 10 34.86 41.06 21.76
N PHE A 11 33.57 41.38 21.73
CA PHE A 11 32.68 41.04 20.61
C PHE A 11 32.95 42.05 19.49
N THR A 12 33.47 41.59 18.36
CA THR A 12 33.38 42.29 17.07
C THR A 12 32.98 41.27 15.99
N PRO A 13 32.08 41.65 15.05
CA PRO A 13 31.54 40.72 14.09
C PRO A 13 32.55 40.49 12.97
N LEU A 14 32.92 39.23 12.74
CA LEU A 14 33.62 38.85 11.51
C LEU A 14 32.59 38.73 10.38
N SER A 15 32.74 39.62 9.42
CA SER A 15 32.09 39.66 8.11
C SER A 15 32.10 38.28 7.42
N PRO A 16 31.12 37.99 6.53
CA PRO A 16 31.03 36.70 5.85
C PRO A 16 32.23 36.54 4.91
N SER A 17 33.13 35.61 5.24
CA SER A 17 34.13 35.12 4.31
C SER A 17 33.42 34.39 3.18
N LEU A 18 33.56 34.93 1.96
CA LEU A 18 33.13 34.30 0.73
C LEU A 18 33.56 32.83 0.70
N VAL A 19 32.58 31.94 0.71
CA VAL A 19 32.75 30.55 0.29
C VAL A 19 33.22 30.60 -1.17
N SER A 20 34.42 30.09 -1.41
CA SER A 20 34.98 29.99 -2.76
C SER A 20 34.12 29.03 -3.59
N PRO A 21 33.72 29.40 -4.82
CA PRO A 21 32.88 28.57 -5.69
C PRO A 21 33.63 27.36 -6.30
N SER A 22 34.81 27.00 -5.79
CA SER A 22 35.65 25.96 -6.40
C SER A 22 35.30 24.55 -5.92
N THR A 23 34.71 24.41 -4.72
CA THR A 23 34.48 23.09 -4.11
C THR A 23 33.18 22.43 -4.61
N ASP A 24 32.15 23.23 -4.90
CA ASP A 24 30.91 22.74 -5.52
C ASP A 24 31.11 22.42 -7.01
N ASN A 25 31.89 23.24 -7.72
CA ASN A 25 32.22 23.00 -9.13
C ASN A 25 33.01 21.70 -9.33
N GLN A 26 33.86 21.28 -8.39
CA GLN A 26 34.57 19.99 -8.48
C GLN A 26 33.65 18.78 -8.25
N LYS A 27 32.68 18.86 -7.32
CA LYS A 27 31.65 17.82 -7.15
C LYS A 27 30.71 17.74 -8.35
N GLN A 28 30.36 18.87 -8.96
CA GLN A 28 29.53 18.94 -10.17
C GLN A 28 30.29 18.49 -11.42
N GLN A 29 31.59 18.80 -11.54
CA GLN A 29 32.44 18.36 -12.66
C GLN A 29 32.77 16.85 -12.61
N GLN A 30 32.96 16.27 -11.41
CA GLN A 30 33.07 14.82 -11.27
C GLN A 30 31.76 14.09 -11.58
N LEU A 31 30.61 14.74 -11.36
CA LEU A 31 29.31 14.22 -11.80
C LEU A 31 29.18 14.32 -13.33
N SER A 32 29.55 15.44 -13.95
CA SER A 32 29.40 15.64 -15.40
C SER A 32 30.32 14.76 -16.24
N SER A 33 31.53 14.43 -15.77
CA SER A 33 32.44 13.51 -16.48
C SER A 33 31.97 12.05 -16.42
N PHE A 34 31.00 11.72 -15.57
CA PHE A 34 30.40 10.39 -15.46
C PHE A 34 29.22 10.18 -16.43
N TYR A 35 28.74 11.24 -17.08
CA TYR A 35 27.52 11.24 -17.91
C TYR A 35 27.76 11.46 -19.42
N SER A 36 28.99 11.55 -19.89
CA SER A 36 29.27 11.59 -21.33
C SER A 36 29.19 10.17 -21.94
N GLU A 37 28.03 9.53 -21.86
CA GLU A 37 27.71 8.35 -22.66
C GLU A 37 27.25 8.80 -24.07
N PRO A 38 27.74 8.18 -25.16
CA PRO A 38 27.32 8.52 -26.52
C PRO A 38 25.81 8.40 -26.68
N SER A 39 25.18 9.37 -27.37
CA SER A 39 23.73 9.48 -27.53
C SER A 39 23.05 8.20 -28.05
N GLU A 40 23.73 7.38 -28.85
CA GLU A 40 23.20 6.11 -29.36
C GLU A 40 23.12 5.02 -28.26
N GLN A 41 24.09 4.95 -27.36
CA GLN A 41 24.07 4.02 -26.23
C GLN A 41 22.98 4.37 -25.22
N LEU A 42 22.72 5.67 -25.03
CA LEU A 42 21.63 6.14 -24.17
C LEU A 42 20.25 5.78 -24.76
N HIS A 43 20.07 5.96 -26.08
CA HIS A 43 18.82 5.60 -26.77
C HIS A 43 18.56 4.09 -26.70
N GLN A 44 19.59 3.28 -26.93
CA GLN A 44 19.50 1.82 -26.83
C GLN A 44 19.20 1.38 -25.39
N LYS A 45 19.84 1.99 -24.38
CA LYS A 45 19.59 1.71 -22.96
C LYS A 45 18.16 2.07 -22.54
N PHE A 46 17.62 3.18 -23.06
CA PHE A 46 16.25 3.60 -22.80
C PHE A 46 15.24 2.62 -23.41
N GLN A 47 15.45 2.21 -24.67
CA GLN A 47 14.60 1.23 -25.36
C GLN A 47 14.60 -0.15 -24.68
N ILE A 48 15.75 -0.59 -24.17
CA ILE A 48 15.88 -1.84 -23.40
C ILE A 48 15.13 -1.73 -22.06
N SER A 49 15.30 -0.62 -21.34
CA SER A 49 14.62 -0.35 -20.07
C SER A 49 13.09 -0.35 -20.23
N ASP A 50 12.57 0.19 -21.34
CA ASP A 50 11.13 0.20 -21.60
C ASP A 50 10.58 -1.19 -21.92
N SER A 51 11.31 -1.99 -22.72
CA SER A 51 10.93 -3.36 -23.06
C SER A 51 10.85 -4.28 -21.83
N ILE A 52 11.87 -4.27 -20.98
CA ILE A 52 11.89 -5.10 -19.76
C ILE A 52 10.82 -4.64 -18.75
N SER A 53 10.58 -3.33 -18.66
CA SER A 53 9.53 -2.75 -17.81
C SER A 53 8.13 -3.20 -18.25
N GLN A 54 7.81 -3.11 -19.55
CA GLN A 54 6.53 -3.55 -20.10
C GLN A 54 6.29 -5.05 -19.87
N TRP A 55 7.31 -5.87 -20.12
CA TRP A 55 7.23 -7.31 -19.86
C TRP A 55 6.99 -7.60 -18.37
N PHE A 56 7.70 -6.94 -17.46
CA PHE A 56 7.54 -7.16 -16.03
C PHE A 56 6.17 -6.67 -15.54
N GLN A 57 5.68 -5.54 -16.06
CA GLN A 57 4.32 -5.07 -15.80
C GLN A 57 3.27 -6.11 -16.22
N HIS A 58 3.47 -6.79 -17.35
CA HIS A 58 2.59 -7.88 -17.77
C HIS A 58 2.60 -9.06 -16.77
N ILE A 59 3.77 -9.45 -16.24
CA ILE A 59 3.86 -10.47 -15.19
C ILE A 59 3.09 -10.06 -13.93
N VAL A 60 3.29 -8.82 -13.48
CA VAL A 60 2.60 -8.27 -12.31
C VAL A 60 1.08 -8.23 -12.54
N PHE A 61 0.64 -7.83 -13.73
CA PHE A 61 -0.76 -7.84 -14.12
C PHE A 61 -1.37 -9.25 -14.04
N LEU A 62 -0.69 -10.27 -14.57
CA LEU A 62 -1.16 -11.66 -14.47
C LEU A 62 -1.24 -12.15 -13.02
N ARG A 63 -0.32 -11.72 -12.15
CA ARG A 63 -0.36 -12.04 -10.71
C ARG A 63 -1.55 -11.38 -10.02
N ILE A 64 -1.82 -10.11 -10.33
CA ILE A 64 -2.99 -9.38 -9.85
C ILE A 64 -4.27 -10.09 -10.30
N LEU A 65 -4.37 -10.49 -11.57
CA LEU A 65 -5.54 -11.20 -12.10
C LEU A 65 -5.79 -12.52 -11.36
N LYS A 66 -4.73 -13.30 -11.10
CA LYS A 66 -4.82 -14.52 -10.28
C LYS A 66 -5.33 -14.24 -8.86
N ALA A 67 -4.87 -13.15 -8.24
CA ALA A 67 -5.31 -12.74 -6.91
C ALA A 67 -6.81 -12.38 -6.90
N ILE A 68 -7.26 -11.62 -7.90
CA ILE A 68 -8.67 -11.21 -8.05
C ILE A 68 -9.58 -12.42 -8.25
N ILE A 69 -9.19 -13.38 -9.11
CA ILE A 69 -9.95 -14.61 -9.33
C ILE A 69 -10.03 -15.43 -8.04
N CYS A 70 -8.91 -15.62 -7.33
CA CYS A 70 -8.88 -16.33 -6.06
C CYS A 70 -9.76 -15.66 -5.00
N PHE A 71 -9.73 -14.33 -4.91
CA PHE A 71 -10.58 -13.56 -4.01
C PHE A 71 -12.07 -13.66 -4.38
N GLY A 72 -12.42 -13.63 -5.67
CA GLY A 72 -13.79 -13.82 -6.14
C GLY A 72 -14.36 -15.18 -5.72
N LEU A 73 -13.58 -16.25 -5.84
CA LEU A 73 -13.98 -17.58 -5.35
C LEU A 73 -14.17 -17.60 -3.83
N TYR A 74 -13.30 -16.92 -3.08
CA TYR A 74 -13.43 -16.78 -1.62
C TYR A 74 -14.71 -16.03 -1.23
N CYS A 75 -15.08 -14.97 -1.96
CA CYS A 75 -16.30 -14.21 -1.72
C CYS A 75 -17.57 -15.07 -1.79
N VAL A 76 -17.60 -16.10 -2.66
CA VAL A 76 -18.76 -17.02 -2.75
C VAL A 76 -18.95 -17.79 -1.43
N ALA A 77 -17.86 -18.33 -0.87
CA ALA A 77 -17.92 -19.05 0.40
C ALA A 77 -18.32 -18.12 1.56
N VAL A 78 -17.73 -16.92 1.60
CA VAL A 78 -18.07 -15.90 2.62
C VAL A 78 -19.53 -15.47 2.51
N TYR A 79 -20.06 -15.31 1.30
CA TYR A 79 -21.47 -14.97 1.09
C TYR A 79 -22.38 -16.00 1.76
N PHE A 80 -22.19 -17.30 1.52
CA PHE A 80 -23.08 -18.32 2.10
C PHE A 80 -22.95 -18.39 3.62
N ILE A 81 -21.73 -18.28 4.16
CA ILE A 81 -21.50 -18.24 5.61
C ILE A 81 -22.22 -17.03 6.22
N ALA A 82 -22.05 -15.85 5.65
CA ALA A 82 -22.66 -14.62 6.13
C ALA A 82 -24.19 -14.65 6.00
N ALA A 83 -24.70 -15.18 4.90
CA ALA A 83 -26.14 -15.33 4.66
C ALA A 83 -26.78 -16.27 5.69
N CYS A 84 -26.11 -17.37 6.05
CA CYS A 84 -26.54 -18.23 7.15
C CYS A 84 -26.51 -17.50 8.50
N ILE A 85 -25.46 -16.73 8.80
CA ILE A 85 -25.35 -15.94 10.04
C ILE A 85 -26.51 -14.94 10.17
N LEU A 86 -26.87 -14.27 9.07
CA LEU A 86 -27.98 -13.33 9.02
C LEU A 86 -29.35 -13.98 9.24
N GLN A 87 -29.46 -15.29 9.00
CA GLN A 87 -30.66 -16.09 9.25
C GLN A 87 -30.72 -16.71 10.66
N ILE A 88 -29.67 -16.54 11.48
CA ILE A 88 -29.68 -17.06 12.85
C ILE A 88 -30.73 -16.30 13.67
N SER A 89 -31.73 -17.05 14.13
CA SER A 89 -32.70 -16.58 15.12
C SER A 89 -32.57 -17.42 16.39
N LEU A 90 -32.25 -16.77 17.51
CA LEU A 90 -32.20 -17.42 18.82
C LEU A 90 -33.59 -17.89 19.30
N LEU A 91 -34.65 -17.25 18.80
CA LEU A 91 -36.04 -17.56 19.19
C LEU A 91 -36.60 -18.77 18.43
N HIS A 92 -36.15 -18.99 17.19
CA HIS A 92 -36.65 -20.06 16.32
C HIS A 92 -35.50 -20.83 15.65
N PRO A 93 -34.74 -21.65 16.41
CA PRO A 93 -33.52 -22.29 15.92
C PRO A 93 -33.79 -23.32 14.83
N ILE A 94 -34.89 -24.08 14.91
CA ILE A 94 -35.27 -25.08 13.89
C ILE A 94 -35.61 -24.37 12.57
N GLN A 95 -36.39 -23.29 12.65
CA GLN A 95 -36.75 -22.49 11.48
C GLN A 95 -35.50 -21.88 10.83
N ALA A 96 -34.58 -21.33 11.64
CA ALA A 96 -33.31 -20.80 11.15
C ALA A 96 -32.48 -21.85 10.39
N VAL A 97 -32.43 -23.10 10.86
CA VAL A 97 -31.73 -24.20 10.17
C VAL A 97 -32.40 -24.53 8.83
N LEU A 98 -33.74 -24.58 8.80
CA LEU A 98 -34.50 -24.81 7.56
C LEU A 98 -34.26 -23.66 6.56
N ASP A 99 -34.35 -22.41 7.00
CA ASP A 99 -34.12 -21.23 6.17
C ASP A 99 -32.69 -21.19 5.62
N CYS A 100 -31.69 -21.55 6.43
CA CYS A 100 -30.30 -21.71 5.97
C CYS A 100 -30.21 -22.80 4.88
N SER A 101 -30.83 -23.96 5.09
CA SER A 101 -30.79 -25.05 4.12
C SER A 101 -31.44 -24.66 2.78
N LEU A 102 -32.61 -24.00 2.83
CA LEU A 102 -33.30 -23.51 1.64
C LEU A 102 -32.50 -22.44 0.92
N LEU A 103 -31.81 -21.56 1.66
CA LEU A 103 -30.95 -20.53 1.11
C LEU A 103 -29.75 -21.12 0.36
N LEU A 104 -29.11 -22.16 0.90
CA LEU A 104 -27.94 -22.81 0.26
C LEU A 104 -28.28 -23.43 -1.09
N PHE A 105 -29.49 -23.97 -1.25
CA PHE A 105 -29.94 -24.62 -2.49
C PHE A 105 -30.82 -23.73 -3.38
N SER A 106 -31.08 -22.48 -2.98
CA SER A 106 -31.91 -21.56 -3.75
C SER A 106 -31.16 -21.01 -4.97
N PHE A 107 -31.78 -21.10 -6.14
CA PHE A 107 -31.27 -20.45 -7.35
C PHE A 107 -31.09 -18.94 -7.18
N ARG A 108 -32.02 -18.28 -6.46
CA ARG A 108 -31.93 -16.84 -6.15
C ARG A 108 -30.66 -16.54 -5.36
N SER A 109 -30.39 -17.31 -4.31
CA SER A 109 -29.21 -17.12 -3.47
C SER A 109 -27.91 -17.33 -4.26
N SER A 110 -27.88 -18.34 -5.14
CA SER A 110 -26.75 -18.59 -6.04
C SER A 110 -26.47 -17.41 -6.99
N MET A 111 -27.51 -16.80 -7.58
CA MET A 111 -27.36 -15.61 -8.42
C MET A 111 -26.81 -14.41 -7.63
N TYR A 112 -27.29 -14.18 -6.41
CA TYR A 112 -26.77 -13.10 -5.56
C TYR A 112 -25.35 -13.39 -5.05
N ALA A 113 -24.99 -14.65 -4.80
CA ALA A 113 -23.62 -15.05 -4.48
C ALA A 113 -22.65 -14.73 -5.63
N LEU A 114 -23.07 -14.99 -6.88
CA LEU A 114 -22.28 -14.65 -8.06
C LEU A 114 -22.10 -13.13 -8.20
N LEU A 115 -23.17 -12.35 -8.06
CA LEU A 115 -23.10 -10.88 -8.09
C LEU A 115 -22.21 -10.34 -6.97
N PHE A 116 -22.33 -10.89 -5.76
CA PHE A 116 -21.50 -10.55 -4.62
C PHE A 116 -20.00 -10.79 -4.90
N ALA A 117 -19.68 -11.92 -5.53
CA ALA A 117 -18.33 -12.25 -5.97
C ALA A 117 -17.82 -11.31 -7.07
N ILE A 118 -18.66 -10.94 -8.04
CA ILE A 118 -18.32 -9.98 -9.10
C ILE A 118 -17.99 -8.61 -8.50
N PHE A 119 -18.85 -8.06 -7.65
CA PHE A 119 -18.57 -6.78 -7.00
C PHE A 119 -17.34 -6.84 -6.09
N GLY A 120 -17.09 -7.98 -5.44
CA GLY A 120 -15.86 -8.23 -4.68
C GLY A 120 -14.61 -8.24 -5.56
N ALA A 121 -14.67 -8.89 -6.71
CA ALA A 121 -13.58 -8.88 -7.68
C ALA A 121 -13.32 -7.46 -8.23
N ILE A 122 -14.37 -6.68 -8.51
CA ILE A 122 -14.24 -5.27 -8.92
C ILE A 122 -13.59 -4.44 -7.79
N HIS A 123 -14.02 -4.63 -6.54
CA HIS A 123 -13.43 -3.96 -5.39
C HIS A 123 -11.93 -4.31 -5.25
N ALA A 124 -11.57 -5.58 -5.33
CA ALA A 124 -10.17 -6.03 -5.31
C ALA A 124 -9.36 -5.46 -6.49
N ALA A 125 -9.94 -5.35 -7.68
CA ALA A 125 -9.30 -4.72 -8.83
C ALA A 125 -9.03 -3.23 -8.59
N LEU A 126 -10.02 -2.49 -8.05
CA LEU A 126 -9.82 -1.09 -7.67
C LEU A 126 -8.67 -0.94 -6.67
N LEU A 127 -8.59 -1.84 -5.68
CA LEU A 127 -7.50 -1.84 -4.72
C LEU A 127 -6.15 -2.17 -5.38
N ALA A 128 -6.11 -3.19 -6.23
CA ALA A 128 -4.87 -3.63 -6.88
C ALA A 128 -4.26 -2.57 -7.80
N PHE A 129 -5.07 -1.91 -8.61
CA PHE A 129 -4.58 -0.98 -9.64
C PHE A 129 -4.39 0.45 -9.14
N PHE A 130 -5.18 0.89 -8.17
CA PHE A 130 -5.20 2.30 -7.77
C PHE A 130 -4.70 2.54 -6.35
N VAL A 131 -4.86 1.56 -5.46
CA VAL A 131 -4.54 1.68 -4.02
C VAL A 131 -3.14 1.16 -3.70
N LEU A 132 -2.81 -0.05 -4.16
CA LEU A 132 -1.53 -0.68 -3.86
C LEU A 132 -0.41 -0.09 -4.73
N ARG A 133 0.60 0.50 -4.07
CA ARG A 133 1.74 1.12 -4.73
C ARG A 133 3.06 0.76 -4.05
N PHE A 134 4.13 0.81 -4.84
CA PHE A 134 5.52 0.78 -4.36
C PHE A 134 6.06 2.17 -3.98
N ASP A 135 5.20 3.20 -4.03
CA ASP A 135 5.56 4.58 -3.75
C ASP A 135 5.99 4.79 -2.28
N ASN A 136 6.71 5.90 -2.04
CA ASN A 136 7.19 6.30 -0.72
C ASN A 136 6.07 6.83 0.21
N GLU A 137 4.89 7.13 -0.32
CA GLU A 137 3.78 7.62 0.48
C GLU A 137 3.03 6.45 1.13
N ASP A 138 3.03 6.41 2.47
CA ASP A 138 2.35 5.35 3.21
C ASP A 138 0.82 5.45 3.14
N ARG A 139 0.26 6.64 2.83
CA ARG A 139 -1.18 6.94 2.90
C ARG A 139 -1.64 7.84 1.76
N PHE A 140 -2.91 7.70 1.36
CA PHE A 140 -3.54 8.61 0.42
C PHE A 140 -3.78 9.99 1.02
N SER A 141 -3.42 11.02 0.25
CA SER A 141 -3.72 12.40 0.59
C SER A 141 -5.21 12.70 0.36
N CYS A 142 -5.87 13.24 1.39
CA CYS A 142 -7.26 13.74 1.28
C CYS A 142 -7.41 14.93 0.32
N LYS A 143 -6.31 15.51 -0.17
CA LYS A 143 -6.33 16.61 -1.14
C LYS A 143 -6.39 16.13 -2.59
N SER A 144 -6.11 14.86 -2.85
CA SER A 144 -6.05 14.32 -4.22
C SER A 144 -7.43 13.91 -4.73
N ILE A 145 -7.84 14.47 -5.87
CA ILE A 145 -9.10 14.09 -6.53
C ILE A 145 -9.11 12.60 -6.92
N ARG A 146 -7.94 12.05 -7.29
CA ARG A 146 -7.79 10.63 -7.61
C ARG A 146 -8.12 9.74 -6.42
N SER A 147 -7.71 10.13 -5.21
CA SER A 147 -8.01 9.38 -3.98
C SER A 147 -9.49 9.39 -3.64
N TRP A 148 -10.19 10.51 -3.90
CA TRP A 148 -11.64 10.58 -3.74
C TRP A 148 -12.39 9.72 -4.76
N LEU A 149 -11.95 9.69 -6.03
CA LEU A 149 -12.53 8.78 -7.03
C LEU A 149 -12.40 7.31 -6.63
N ILE A 150 -11.24 6.93 -6.10
CA ILE A 150 -11.01 5.57 -5.56
C ILE A 150 -11.96 5.30 -4.38
N TYR A 151 -12.10 6.25 -3.46
CA TYR A 151 -13.01 6.14 -2.33
C TYR A 151 -14.46 5.93 -2.78
N PHE A 152 -14.96 6.74 -3.71
CA PHE A 152 -16.33 6.59 -4.21
C PHE A 152 -16.53 5.28 -4.98
N GLY A 153 -15.56 4.86 -5.79
CA GLY A 153 -15.60 3.56 -6.46
C GLY A 153 -15.66 2.40 -5.44
N SER A 154 -14.79 2.46 -4.43
CA SER A 154 -14.71 1.50 -3.33
C SER A 154 -16.04 1.46 -2.54
N LEU A 155 -16.58 2.62 -2.15
CA LEU A 155 -17.86 2.74 -1.45
C LEU A 155 -19.01 2.14 -2.25
N ASN A 156 -19.12 2.46 -3.55
CA ASN A 156 -20.17 1.93 -4.41
C ASN A 156 -20.09 0.41 -4.53
N THR A 157 -18.91 -0.15 -4.79
CA THR A 157 -18.74 -1.61 -4.86
C THR A 157 -19.10 -2.30 -3.55
N ALA A 158 -18.73 -1.70 -2.42
CA ALA A 158 -19.01 -2.26 -1.11
C ALA A 158 -20.50 -2.20 -0.74
N LEU A 159 -21.18 -1.09 -1.05
CA LEU A 159 -22.63 -0.98 -0.91
C LEU A 159 -23.34 -2.00 -1.79
N SER A 160 -22.92 -2.16 -3.05
CA SER A 160 -23.50 -3.18 -3.95
C SER A 160 -23.32 -4.60 -3.41
N GLN A 161 -22.15 -4.95 -2.86
CA GLN A 161 -21.94 -6.24 -2.21
C GLN A 161 -22.89 -6.44 -1.04
N ILE A 162 -23.02 -5.45 -0.15
CA ILE A 162 -23.91 -5.55 1.00
C ILE A 162 -25.37 -5.71 0.55
N VAL A 163 -25.81 -4.95 -0.45
CA VAL A 163 -27.16 -5.08 -1.02
C VAL A 163 -27.38 -6.48 -1.58
N CYS A 164 -26.41 -7.05 -2.32
CA CYS A 164 -26.51 -8.43 -2.80
C CYS A 164 -26.64 -9.43 -1.64
N LEU A 165 -25.89 -9.25 -0.56
CA LEU A 165 -25.95 -10.12 0.61
C LEU A 165 -27.28 -9.98 1.36
N SER A 166 -27.75 -8.77 1.62
CA SER A 166 -29.02 -8.54 2.33
C SER A 166 -30.24 -9.02 1.52
N VAL A 167 -30.30 -8.69 0.23
CA VAL A 167 -31.40 -9.12 -0.64
C VAL A 167 -31.35 -10.62 -0.92
N GLY A 168 -30.15 -11.17 -1.12
CA GLY A 168 -29.96 -12.60 -1.36
C GLY A 168 -30.26 -13.45 -0.13
N SER A 169 -29.99 -12.94 1.07
CA SER A 169 -30.27 -13.65 2.31
C SER A 169 -31.71 -13.55 2.79
N ASN A 170 -32.59 -12.75 2.18
CA ASN A 170 -33.93 -12.46 2.72
C ASN A 170 -33.90 -11.91 4.17
N SER A 171 -32.89 -11.13 4.53
CA SER A 171 -32.85 -10.51 5.86
C SER A 171 -34.08 -9.60 6.07
N PRO A 172 -34.63 -9.50 7.29
CA PRO A 172 -35.85 -8.74 7.57
C PRO A 172 -35.75 -7.24 7.24
N GLU A 173 -36.92 -6.62 7.17
CA GLU A 173 -37.29 -5.39 6.46
C GLU A 173 -36.23 -4.27 6.35
N PHE A 174 -36.00 -3.83 5.11
CA PHE A 174 -35.26 -2.61 4.77
C PHE A 174 -36.02 -1.36 5.24
N SER A 175 -35.98 -1.08 6.54
CA SER A 175 -36.46 0.20 7.04
C SER A 175 -35.60 1.33 6.46
N ARG A 176 -36.20 2.51 6.24
CA ARG A 176 -35.45 3.69 5.76
C ARG A 176 -34.27 4.01 6.69
N PHE A 177 -34.45 3.78 7.99
CA PHE A 177 -33.41 3.96 8.99
C PHE A 177 -32.29 2.92 8.88
N PHE A 178 -32.61 1.65 8.59
CA PHE A 178 -31.63 0.60 8.33
C PHE A 178 -30.71 0.97 7.16
N ILE A 179 -31.29 1.37 6.02
CA ILE A 179 -30.52 1.77 4.84
C ILE A 179 -29.63 2.98 5.17
N TYR A 180 -30.18 3.98 5.86
CA TYR A 180 -29.44 5.16 6.27
C TYR A 180 -28.24 4.81 7.16
N LEU A 181 -28.46 4.04 8.24
CA LEU A 181 -27.40 3.63 9.16
C LEU A 181 -26.31 2.85 8.43
N LEU A 182 -26.71 1.92 7.58
CA LEU A 182 -25.80 1.08 6.81
C LEU A 182 -24.94 1.91 5.85
N VAL A 183 -25.53 2.86 5.11
CA VAL A 183 -24.79 3.74 4.19
C VAL A 183 -23.78 4.60 4.94
N VAL A 184 -24.19 5.20 6.07
CA VAL A 184 -23.29 6.02 6.90
C VAL A 184 -22.15 5.18 7.47
N ALA A 185 -22.45 4.00 8.01
CA ALA A 185 -21.43 3.10 8.54
C ALA A 185 -20.44 2.68 7.44
N GLN A 186 -20.94 2.35 6.25
CA GLN A 186 -20.13 1.94 5.12
C GLN A 186 -19.23 3.06 4.60
N ALA A 187 -19.74 4.31 4.56
CA ALA A 187 -18.95 5.48 4.19
C ALA A 187 -17.77 5.68 5.17
N VAL A 188 -18.02 5.55 6.48
CA VAL A 188 -16.97 5.68 7.49
C VAL A 188 -15.93 4.57 7.38
N VAL A 189 -16.36 3.31 7.22
CA VAL A 189 -15.46 2.16 7.08
C VAL A 189 -14.58 2.31 5.85
N THR A 190 -15.18 2.55 4.69
CA THR A 190 -14.43 2.67 3.42
C THR A 190 -13.50 3.88 3.42
N PHE A 191 -13.86 4.98 4.11
CA PHE A 191 -12.98 6.13 4.29
C PHE A 191 -11.74 5.75 5.09
N HIS A 192 -11.94 5.03 6.20
CA HIS A 192 -10.83 4.56 7.02
C HIS A 192 -9.94 3.57 6.26
N GLU A 193 -10.52 2.66 5.48
CA GLU A 193 -9.77 1.73 4.64
C GLU A 193 -8.94 2.44 3.58
N VAL A 194 -9.51 3.38 2.83
CA VAL A 194 -8.80 4.06 1.75
C VAL A 194 -7.75 5.04 2.28
N PHE A 195 -8.09 5.90 3.24
CA PHE A 195 -7.22 7.00 3.65
C PHE A 195 -6.33 6.72 4.88
N ARG A 196 -6.72 5.79 5.76
CA ARG A 196 -5.99 5.53 7.03
C ARG A 196 -5.19 4.23 7.03
N THR A 197 -5.44 3.32 6.09
CA THR A 197 -4.70 2.06 6.01
C THR A 197 -3.43 2.22 5.17
N ASN A 198 -2.36 1.54 5.58
CA ASN A 198 -1.09 1.56 4.85
C ASN A 198 -1.13 0.57 3.67
N HIS A 199 -1.07 1.12 2.46
CA HIS A 199 -1.22 0.37 1.20
C HIS A 199 0.11 0.09 0.50
N ARG A 200 1.22 0.33 1.20
CA ARG A 200 2.56 0.12 0.66
C ARG A 200 2.85 -1.36 0.42
N LEU A 201 3.41 -1.65 -0.73
CA LEU A 201 3.95 -2.96 -1.09
C LEU A 201 5.38 -3.07 -0.55
N VAL A 202 5.57 -3.87 0.48
CA VAL A 202 6.87 -4.10 1.14
C VAL A 202 7.15 -5.59 1.13
N PHE A 203 8.34 -5.98 0.69
CA PHE A 203 8.75 -7.38 0.73
C PHE A 203 8.85 -7.88 2.19
N PRO A 204 8.30 -9.07 2.50
CA PRO A 204 8.36 -9.61 3.85
C PRO A 204 9.81 -9.96 4.22
N VAL A 205 10.27 -9.54 5.39
CA VAL A 205 11.68 -9.74 5.83
C VAL A 205 12.10 -11.21 5.82
N VAL A 206 11.15 -12.10 6.17
CA VAL A 206 11.30 -13.56 6.18
C VAL A 206 10.50 -14.13 5.00
N GLU A 207 11.20 -14.85 4.12
CA GLU A 207 10.57 -15.58 3.04
C GLU A 207 9.80 -16.78 3.62
N MET A 208 8.48 -16.70 3.56
CA MET A 208 7.60 -17.82 3.88
C MET A 208 7.07 -18.43 2.58
N PRO A 209 6.85 -19.76 2.54
CA PRO A 209 6.22 -20.37 1.38
C PRO A 209 4.79 -19.82 1.19
N PRO A 210 4.28 -19.76 -0.05
CA PRO A 210 3.01 -19.07 -0.36
C PRO A 210 1.81 -19.54 0.47
N TYR A 211 1.73 -20.83 0.82
CA TYR A 211 0.64 -21.36 1.64
C TYR A 211 0.66 -20.85 3.08
N MET A 212 1.85 -20.64 3.67
CA MET A 212 1.97 -20.08 5.02
C MET A 212 1.60 -18.59 5.02
N GLN A 213 1.98 -17.86 3.98
CA GLN A 213 1.57 -16.46 3.81
C GLN A 213 0.05 -16.35 3.69
N PHE A 214 -0.57 -17.27 2.95
CA PHE A 214 -2.03 -17.32 2.79
C PHE A 214 -2.74 -17.57 4.14
N ASN A 215 -2.27 -18.55 4.91
CA ASN A 215 -2.81 -18.83 6.24
C ASN A 215 -2.62 -17.63 7.21
N PHE A 216 -1.48 -16.93 7.10
CA PHE A 216 -1.23 -15.72 7.87
C PHE A 216 -2.09 -14.52 7.44
N VAL A 217 -2.67 -14.52 6.24
CA VAL A 217 -3.66 -13.51 5.85
C VAL A 217 -5.03 -13.84 6.45
N LEU A 218 -5.38 -15.13 6.52
CA LEU A 218 -6.70 -15.58 6.99
C LEU A 218 -6.85 -15.57 8.52
N ILE A 219 -5.82 -15.97 9.27
CA ILE A 219 -5.91 -16.24 10.73
C ILE A 219 -5.85 -14.98 11.62
N PRO A 220 -4.96 -13.98 11.39
CA PRO A 220 -4.81 -12.80 12.24
C PRO A 220 -5.81 -11.66 11.96
N ALA A 221 -6.64 -11.79 10.92
CA ALA A 221 -7.53 -10.74 10.45
C ALA A 221 -8.48 -10.27 11.56
N THR A 222 -9.12 -11.19 12.28
CA THR A 222 -10.17 -10.86 13.25
C THR A 222 -9.67 -10.10 14.47
N LYS A 223 -8.53 -10.51 15.06
CA LYS A 223 -8.02 -9.90 16.30
C LYS A 223 -7.48 -8.48 16.06
N SER A 224 -6.70 -8.30 15.00
CA SER A 224 -6.07 -7.00 14.69
C SER A 224 -7.08 -5.93 14.27
N ILE A 225 -8.16 -6.33 13.57
CA ILE A 225 -9.24 -5.44 13.14
C ILE A 225 -10.06 -4.97 14.35
N LEU A 226 -10.39 -5.88 15.28
CA LEU A 226 -11.19 -5.57 16.47
C LEU A 226 -10.49 -4.57 17.41
N ASP A 227 -9.20 -4.79 17.69
CA ASP A 227 -8.52 -4.11 18.78
C ASP A 227 -8.14 -2.65 18.46
N THR A 228 -7.98 -2.28 17.18
CA THR A 228 -7.41 -0.98 16.80
C THR A 228 -8.32 -0.08 15.97
N LYS A 229 -9.16 -0.65 15.09
CA LYS A 229 -9.95 0.12 14.12
C LYS A 229 -11.40 0.29 14.54
N PHE A 230 -11.96 -0.70 15.24
CA PHE A 230 -13.39 -0.79 15.50
C PHE A 230 -13.92 0.39 16.33
N SER A 231 -13.21 0.77 17.41
CA SER A 231 -13.62 1.88 18.28
C SER A 231 -13.69 3.22 17.53
N GLN A 232 -12.72 3.48 16.65
CA GLN A 232 -12.70 4.73 15.87
C GLN A 232 -13.84 4.75 14.84
N ILE A 233 -14.05 3.66 14.12
CA ILE A 233 -15.14 3.52 13.15
C ILE A 233 -16.48 3.73 13.85
N LEU A 234 -16.73 3.02 14.96
CA LEU A 234 -17.97 3.12 15.72
C LEU A 234 -18.23 4.56 16.22
N LYS A 235 -17.20 5.24 16.74
CA LYS A 235 -17.30 6.64 17.18
C LYS A 235 -17.74 7.56 16.04
N TRP A 236 -17.11 7.46 14.88
CA TRP A 236 -17.42 8.31 13.73
C TRP A 236 -18.79 7.96 13.12
N THR A 237 -19.14 6.68 13.03
CA THR A 237 -20.46 6.25 12.60
C THR A 237 -21.54 6.81 13.52
N ALA A 238 -21.40 6.68 14.85
CA ALA A 238 -22.36 7.23 15.80
C ALA A 238 -22.51 8.76 15.65
N LEU A 239 -21.39 9.47 15.50
CA LEU A 239 -21.39 10.92 15.29
C LEU A 239 -22.16 11.30 14.02
N PHE A 240 -21.90 10.65 12.89
CA PHE A 240 -22.58 10.96 11.63
C PHE A 240 -24.06 10.52 11.62
N VAL A 241 -24.39 9.42 12.28
CA VAL A 241 -25.79 8.96 12.43
C VAL A 241 -26.61 9.98 13.21
N VAL A 242 -26.05 10.55 14.29
CA VAL A 242 -26.75 11.58 15.06
C VAL A 242 -26.78 12.90 14.29
N ALA A 243 -25.63 13.36 13.79
CA ALA A 243 -25.52 14.66 13.12
C ALA A 243 -26.35 14.76 11.84
N CYS A 244 -26.29 13.74 10.98
CA CYS A 244 -27.05 13.72 9.72
C CYS A 244 -28.45 13.11 9.89
N GLY A 245 -28.69 12.32 10.93
CA GLY A 245 -29.98 11.64 11.13
C GLY A 245 -31.01 12.51 11.84
N LEU A 246 -30.59 13.41 12.74
CA LEU A 246 -31.50 14.37 13.40
C LEU A 246 -32.28 15.22 12.39
N PRO A 247 -31.66 15.81 11.34
CA PRO A 247 -32.40 16.53 10.30
C PRO A 247 -33.35 15.64 9.47
N LEU A 248 -32.99 14.38 9.22
CA LEU A 248 -33.73 13.50 8.31
C LEU A 248 -34.92 12.79 8.99
N PHE A 249 -34.76 12.40 10.25
CA PHE A 249 -35.73 11.57 10.98
C PHE A 249 -36.30 12.26 12.23
N GLY A 250 -35.79 13.44 12.61
CA GLY A 250 -36.19 14.13 13.84
C GLY A 250 -35.96 13.27 15.09
N LEU A 251 -36.82 13.42 16.10
CA LEU A 251 -36.74 12.64 17.34
C LEU A 251 -37.09 11.16 17.17
N SER A 252 -37.71 10.77 16.05
CA SER A 252 -38.00 9.36 15.75
C SER A 252 -36.72 8.52 15.59
N LEU A 253 -35.59 9.18 15.33
CA LEU A 253 -34.25 8.61 15.34
C LEU A 253 -34.00 7.81 16.62
N PHE A 254 -34.27 8.40 17.79
CA PHE A 254 -33.98 7.79 19.08
C PHE A 254 -34.75 6.50 19.32
N ARG A 255 -35.99 6.39 18.80
CA ARG A 255 -36.77 5.15 18.87
C ARG A 255 -36.10 4.04 18.06
N ASN A 256 -35.62 4.36 16.86
CA ASN A 256 -34.98 3.38 15.98
C ASN A 256 -33.57 2.98 16.46
N LEU A 257 -32.92 3.80 17.31
CA LEU A 257 -31.63 3.46 17.96
C LEU A 257 -31.74 2.33 18.98
N PHE A 258 -32.94 1.90 19.40
CA PHE A 258 -33.11 0.80 20.34
C PHE A 258 -33.49 -0.53 19.67
N ASP A 259 -33.45 -0.59 18.33
CA ASP A 259 -33.79 -1.79 17.57
C ASP A 259 -32.60 -2.78 17.51
N ILE A 260 -32.56 -3.73 18.45
CA ILE A 260 -31.45 -4.69 18.61
C ILE A 260 -31.20 -5.54 17.34
N PRO A 261 -32.22 -6.15 16.69
CA PRO A 261 -32.05 -6.89 15.43
C PRO A 261 -31.34 -6.09 14.33
N LEU A 262 -31.62 -4.80 14.23
CA LEU A 262 -31.00 -3.91 13.25
C LEU A 262 -29.49 -3.78 13.47
N TYR A 263 -29.04 -3.63 14.73
CA TYR A 263 -27.62 -3.58 15.05
C TYR A 263 -26.91 -4.90 14.78
N PHE A 264 -27.56 -6.04 15.03
CA PHE A 264 -26.99 -7.35 14.71
C PHE A 264 -26.72 -7.47 13.20
N SER A 265 -27.74 -7.21 12.38
CA SER A 265 -27.62 -7.28 10.91
C SER A 265 -26.57 -6.32 10.37
N VAL A 266 -26.58 -5.05 10.79
CA VAL A 266 -25.57 -4.07 10.37
C VAL A 266 -24.17 -4.50 10.81
N SER A 267 -24.00 -5.00 12.03
CA SER A 267 -22.69 -5.46 12.52
C SER A 267 -22.14 -6.63 11.71
N VAL A 268 -22.98 -7.61 11.36
CA VAL A 268 -22.57 -8.75 10.50
C VAL A 268 -22.13 -8.24 9.13
N LEU A 269 -22.91 -7.37 8.49
CA LEU A 269 -22.60 -6.83 7.16
C LEU A 269 -21.29 -6.02 7.15
N LEU A 270 -21.07 -5.19 8.17
CA LEU A 270 -19.83 -4.42 8.32
C LEU A 270 -18.62 -5.32 8.58
N MET A 271 -18.76 -6.36 9.41
CA MET A 271 -17.68 -7.31 9.68
C MET A 271 -17.30 -8.10 8.44
N VAL A 272 -18.28 -8.56 7.65
CA VAL A 272 -18.03 -9.23 6.37
C VAL A 272 -17.23 -8.32 5.45
N HIS A 273 -17.62 -7.05 5.33
CA HIS A 273 -16.88 -6.10 4.50
C HIS A 273 -15.43 -5.89 4.98
N LEU A 274 -15.23 -5.64 6.28
CA LEU A 274 -13.89 -5.43 6.87
C LEU A 274 -12.98 -6.65 6.66
N ILE A 275 -13.52 -7.86 6.86
CA ILE A 275 -12.78 -9.11 6.63
C ILE A 275 -12.43 -9.22 5.15
N LEU A 276 -13.41 -9.04 4.26
CA LEU A 276 -13.18 -9.14 2.81
C LEU A 276 -12.15 -8.12 2.32
N HIS A 277 -12.19 -6.87 2.79
CA HIS A 277 -11.19 -5.86 2.44
C HIS A 277 -9.80 -6.28 2.90
N HIS A 278 -9.67 -6.75 4.15
CA HIS A 278 -8.39 -7.23 4.69
C HIS A 278 -7.82 -8.40 3.86
N ILE A 279 -8.67 -9.40 3.58
CA ILE A 279 -8.27 -10.55 2.77
C ILE A 279 -7.92 -10.11 1.34
N ALA A 280 -8.67 -9.20 0.72
CA ALA A 280 -8.36 -8.69 -0.63
C ALA A 280 -6.96 -8.09 -0.68
N VAL A 281 -6.66 -7.13 0.22
CA VAL A 281 -5.33 -6.49 0.30
C VAL A 281 -4.24 -7.52 0.57
N GLY A 282 -4.47 -8.45 1.50
CA GLY A 282 -3.53 -9.51 1.84
C GLY A 282 -3.22 -10.44 0.66
N LEU A 283 -4.25 -10.91 -0.05
CA LEU A 283 -4.09 -11.76 -1.24
C LEU A 283 -3.33 -11.03 -2.35
N ILE A 284 -3.70 -9.79 -2.66
CA ILE A 284 -2.99 -9.03 -3.70
C ILE A 284 -1.50 -8.88 -3.31
N LYS A 285 -1.20 -8.57 -2.04
CA LYS A 285 0.19 -8.52 -1.55
C LYS A 285 0.91 -9.85 -1.75
N VAL A 286 0.31 -10.97 -1.33
CA VAL A 286 0.90 -12.31 -1.47
C VAL A 286 1.20 -12.66 -2.93
N PHE A 287 0.25 -12.42 -3.84
CA PHE A 287 0.43 -12.75 -5.26
C PHE A 287 1.40 -11.81 -5.97
N VAL A 288 1.35 -10.50 -5.70
CA VAL A 288 2.22 -9.51 -6.35
C VAL A 288 3.66 -9.69 -5.88
N LEU A 289 3.89 -9.83 -4.57
CA LEU A 289 5.21 -9.89 -3.95
C LEU A 289 5.89 -11.27 -4.02
N GLN A 290 5.33 -12.22 -4.75
CA GLN A 290 6.01 -13.51 -4.98
C GLN A 290 7.39 -13.30 -5.56
N SER A 291 8.42 -13.88 -4.96
CA SER A 291 9.80 -13.78 -5.46
C SER A 291 9.86 -14.10 -6.94
N TYR A 292 10.59 -13.28 -7.70
CA TYR A 292 10.84 -13.53 -9.11
C TYR A 292 12.34 -13.76 -9.31
N GLU A 293 12.68 -14.85 -9.99
CA GLU A 293 14.07 -15.15 -10.32
C GLU A 293 14.39 -14.65 -11.73
N PHE A 294 15.26 -13.65 -11.81
CA PHE A 294 15.74 -13.14 -13.09
C PHE A 294 16.80 -14.06 -13.68
N SER A 295 16.79 -14.14 -15.01
CA SER A 295 17.79 -14.89 -15.76
C SER A 295 19.19 -14.30 -15.53
N MET A 296 20.20 -15.17 -15.54
CA MET A 296 21.59 -14.72 -15.46
C MET A 296 22.08 -14.30 -16.85
N PRO A 297 22.99 -13.32 -16.95
CA PRO A 297 23.55 -12.94 -18.24
C PRO A 297 24.29 -14.13 -18.88
N PRO A 298 24.23 -14.27 -20.22
CA PRO A 298 24.96 -15.32 -20.92
C PRO A 298 26.48 -15.15 -20.76
N PRO A 299 27.25 -16.25 -20.85
CA PRO A 299 28.72 -16.21 -20.71
C PRO A 299 29.43 -15.48 -21.87
N HIS A 300 28.76 -15.29 -23.00
CA HIS A 300 29.28 -14.60 -24.18
C HIS A 300 28.42 -13.38 -24.51
N ALA A 301 29.05 -12.29 -24.93
CA ALA A 301 28.36 -11.09 -25.37
C ALA A 301 27.64 -11.35 -26.70
N ILE A 302 26.31 -11.36 -26.68
CA ILE A 302 25.48 -11.52 -27.87
C ILE A 302 25.40 -10.14 -28.55
N LEU A 303 25.80 -10.03 -29.82
CA LEU A 303 25.81 -8.74 -30.56
C LEU A 303 24.40 -8.19 -30.79
N ASN A 304 23.38 -9.05 -30.92
CA ASN A 304 21.98 -8.68 -31.09
C ASN A 304 21.09 -9.54 -30.18
N PRO A 305 21.02 -9.22 -28.88
CA PRO A 305 20.27 -10.03 -27.94
C PRO A 305 18.77 -9.88 -28.19
N THR A 306 18.05 -11.00 -28.20
CA THR A 306 16.58 -10.99 -28.24
C THR A 306 16.01 -10.33 -26.98
N PRO A 307 14.78 -9.79 -27.01
CA PRO A 307 14.16 -9.18 -25.83
C PRO A 307 13.98 -10.16 -24.67
N GLU A 308 14.09 -11.48 -24.90
CA GLU A 308 14.06 -12.48 -23.83
C GLU A 308 15.43 -12.68 -23.18
N GLU A 309 16.50 -12.64 -23.98
CA GLU A 309 17.88 -12.69 -23.51
C GLU A 309 18.30 -11.42 -22.76
N GLN A 310 17.58 -10.31 -22.97
CA GLN A 310 17.73 -9.04 -22.24
C GLN A 310 16.97 -9.01 -20.89
N ARG A 311 16.23 -10.06 -20.53
CA ARG A 311 15.53 -10.14 -19.23
C ARG A 311 16.46 -10.64 -18.13
N THR A 312 17.65 -10.06 -18.03
CA THR A 312 18.66 -10.48 -17.07
C THR A 312 18.54 -9.74 -15.74
N LEU A 313 19.14 -10.30 -14.69
CA LEU A 313 19.25 -9.65 -13.39
C LEU A 313 19.96 -8.29 -13.48
N ILE A 314 20.97 -8.16 -14.34
CA ILE A 314 21.75 -6.92 -14.47
C ILE A 314 20.90 -5.82 -15.11
N ASP A 315 20.16 -6.15 -16.16
CA ASP A 315 19.25 -5.22 -16.82
C ASP A 315 18.12 -4.78 -15.88
N ALA A 316 17.60 -5.72 -15.08
CA ALA A 316 16.60 -5.43 -14.06
C ALA A 316 17.16 -4.54 -12.91
N LEU A 317 18.44 -4.64 -12.55
CA LEU A 317 19.08 -3.77 -11.54
C LEU A 317 19.28 -2.33 -12.04
N GLU A 318 19.48 -2.15 -13.33
CA GLU A 318 19.60 -0.82 -13.95
C GLU A 318 18.24 -0.19 -14.29
N SER A 319 17.16 -0.98 -14.26
CA SER A 319 15.79 -0.50 -14.46
C SER A 319 15.25 0.34 -13.30
N ASN A 320 14.06 0.93 -13.48
CA ASN A 320 13.40 1.80 -12.50
C ASN A 320 12.12 1.17 -11.93
N GLY A 321 11.66 1.69 -10.78
CA GLY A 321 10.39 1.32 -10.18
C GLY A 321 10.38 -0.10 -9.56
N ILE A 322 9.26 -0.79 -9.71
CA ILE A 322 8.98 -2.07 -9.05
C ILE A 322 9.98 -3.18 -9.44
N ILE A 323 10.34 -3.27 -10.73
CA ILE A 323 11.26 -4.31 -11.24
C ILE A 323 12.62 -4.24 -10.55
N LYS A 324 13.14 -3.03 -10.30
CA LYS A 324 14.39 -2.81 -9.56
C LYS A 324 14.32 -3.37 -8.14
N ALA A 325 13.19 -3.19 -7.46
CA ALA A 325 12.97 -3.72 -6.12
C ALA A 325 12.96 -5.26 -6.12
N PHE A 326 12.34 -5.88 -7.12
CA PHE A 326 12.42 -7.34 -7.33
C PHE A 326 13.84 -7.80 -7.65
N ALA A 327 14.60 -7.04 -8.43
CA ALA A 327 15.98 -7.36 -8.77
C ALA A 327 16.89 -7.36 -7.52
N PHE A 328 16.77 -6.34 -6.66
CA PHE A 328 17.47 -6.31 -5.37
C PHE A 328 17.03 -7.44 -4.44
N TRP A 329 15.73 -7.76 -4.42
CA TRP A 329 15.23 -8.91 -3.68
C TRP A 329 15.89 -10.21 -4.16
N ASN A 330 15.91 -10.43 -5.48
CA ASN A 330 16.52 -11.61 -6.05
C ASN A 330 18.03 -11.69 -5.80
N LEU A 331 18.72 -10.54 -5.81
CA LEU A 331 20.14 -10.45 -5.48
C LEU A 331 20.42 -10.85 -4.03
N ARG A 332 19.56 -10.44 -3.08
CA ARG A 332 19.62 -10.89 -1.67
C ARG A 332 19.50 -12.41 -1.59
N SER A 333 18.46 -13.01 -2.17
CA SER A 333 18.25 -14.47 -2.11
C SER A 333 19.41 -15.23 -2.77
N LEU A 334 19.95 -14.70 -3.88
CA LEU A 334 21.13 -15.24 -4.55
C LEU A 334 22.39 -15.19 -3.67
N SER A 335 22.63 -14.07 -2.99
CA SER A 335 23.78 -13.92 -2.08
C SER A 335 23.73 -14.93 -0.93
N ALA A 336 22.54 -15.26 -0.43
CA ALA A 336 22.36 -16.19 0.67
C ALA A 336 22.46 -17.66 0.22
N ALA A 337 21.69 -18.06 -0.80
CA ALA A 337 21.37 -19.48 -0.99
C ALA A 337 21.80 -20.12 -2.31
N CYS A 338 22.20 -19.36 -3.34
CA CYS A 338 22.41 -19.93 -4.69
C CYS A 338 23.87 -19.88 -5.18
N HIS A 339 24.66 -20.92 -4.91
CA HIS A 339 26.07 -21.00 -5.36
C HIS A 339 26.22 -20.95 -6.89
N ARG A 340 25.43 -21.75 -7.62
CA ARG A 340 25.52 -21.85 -9.09
C ARG A 340 25.30 -20.50 -9.78
N ARG A 341 24.31 -19.72 -9.36
CA ARG A 341 24.05 -18.40 -9.95
C ARG A 341 25.12 -17.39 -9.54
N ARG A 342 25.66 -17.45 -8.31
CA ARG A 342 26.79 -16.61 -7.90
C ARG A 342 28.02 -16.79 -8.79
N GLN A 343 28.32 -18.01 -9.23
CA GLN A 343 29.45 -18.26 -10.13
C GLN A 343 29.37 -17.44 -11.43
N VAL A 344 28.16 -17.20 -11.97
CA VAL A 344 27.96 -16.39 -13.17
C VAL A 344 28.19 -14.89 -12.92
N ILE A 345 27.95 -14.41 -11.69
CA ILE A 345 28.27 -13.02 -11.33
C ILE A 345 29.77 -12.82 -11.21
N PHE A 346 30.47 -13.79 -10.63
CA PHE A 346 31.93 -13.75 -10.45
C PHE A 346 32.72 -14.27 -11.65
N SER A 347 32.05 -14.67 -12.73
CA SER A 347 32.73 -15.13 -13.93
C SER A 347 33.43 -13.96 -14.63
N LEU A 348 34.55 -14.29 -15.27
CA LEU A 348 35.29 -13.35 -16.10
C LEU A 348 34.74 -13.40 -17.53
N SER A 349 34.55 -12.23 -18.13
CA SER A 349 34.13 -12.12 -19.53
C SER A 349 35.18 -12.74 -20.44
N GLN A 350 34.77 -13.60 -21.36
CA GLN A 350 35.69 -14.16 -22.37
C GLN A 350 35.64 -13.32 -23.66
N PRO A 351 36.79 -13.07 -24.33
CA PRO A 351 38.16 -13.50 -23.99
C PRO A 351 38.90 -12.54 -23.02
N GLY A 352 38.35 -11.37 -22.71
CA GLY A 352 39.08 -10.27 -22.06
C GLY A 352 39.39 -10.41 -20.56
N GLY A 353 38.90 -11.45 -19.87
CA GLY A 353 39.21 -11.70 -18.46
C GLY A 353 38.64 -10.67 -17.45
N HIS A 354 37.75 -9.76 -17.86
CA HIS A 354 37.23 -8.72 -16.98
C HIS A 354 36.00 -9.18 -16.15
N PRO A 355 35.88 -8.80 -14.87
CA PRO A 355 34.73 -9.14 -14.02
C PRO A 355 33.51 -8.25 -14.31
N ARG A 356 33.04 -8.25 -15.57
CA ARG A 356 31.99 -7.32 -16.05
C ARG A 356 30.70 -7.42 -15.25
N ASN A 357 30.25 -8.65 -14.98
CA ASN A 357 29.00 -8.91 -14.25
C ASN A 357 29.07 -8.41 -12.80
N TRP A 358 30.17 -8.71 -12.11
CA TRP A 358 30.42 -8.20 -10.76
C TRP A 358 30.47 -6.68 -10.72
N ASN A 359 31.19 -6.05 -11.65
CA ASN A 359 31.29 -4.59 -11.71
C ASN A 359 29.92 -3.95 -11.97
N ALA A 360 29.08 -4.53 -12.82
CA ALA A 360 27.73 -4.04 -13.06
C ALA A 360 26.88 -4.10 -11.78
N VAL A 361 26.83 -5.25 -11.11
CA VAL A 361 26.10 -5.42 -9.84
C VAL A 361 26.60 -4.45 -8.77
N ARG A 362 27.92 -4.37 -8.59
CA ARG A 362 28.56 -3.45 -7.63
C ARG A 362 28.15 -2.00 -7.91
N LEU A 363 28.21 -1.57 -9.17
CA LEU A 363 27.91 -0.21 -9.56
C LEU A 363 26.44 0.12 -9.33
N SER A 364 25.50 -0.76 -9.71
CA SER A 364 24.07 -0.55 -9.47
C SER A 364 23.75 -0.46 -7.96
N CYS A 365 24.38 -1.30 -7.13
CA CYS A 365 24.25 -1.24 -5.67
C CYS A 365 24.78 0.08 -5.09
N LEU A 366 26.00 0.48 -5.46
CA LEU A 366 26.61 1.72 -4.96
C LEU A 366 25.82 2.96 -5.38
N ARG A 367 25.36 3.01 -6.63
CA ARG A 367 24.47 4.08 -7.12
C ARG A 367 23.18 4.16 -6.28
N GLN A 368 22.57 3.02 -5.96
CA GLN A 368 21.35 3.00 -5.15
C GLN A 368 21.62 3.45 -3.70
N ILE A 369 22.74 3.04 -3.09
CA ILE A 369 23.13 3.48 -1.75
C ILE A 369 23.37 4.99 -1.72
N GLN A 370 24.08 5.52 -2.72
CA GLN A 370 24.35 6.95 -2.84
C GLN A 370 23.05 7.73 -3.02
N TYR A 371 22.14 7.25 -3.87
CA TYR A 371 20.81 7.84 -4.05
C TYR A 371 20.03 7.88 -2.73
N LEU A 372 19.96 6.76 -1.99
CA LEU A 372 19.25 6.70 -0.71
C LEU A 372 19.90 7.58 0.36
N SER A 373 21.23 7.68 0.38
CA SER A 373 21.96 8.54 1.32
C SER A 373 21.62 10.00 1.09
N LEU A 374 21.57 10.44 -0.17
CA LEU A 374 21.18 11.80 -0.55
C LEU A 374 19.71 12.08 -0.21
N GLN A 375 18.81 11.14 -0.45
CA GLN A 375 17.40 11.26 -0.04
C GLN A 375 17.26 11.40 1.49
N PHE A 376 18.02 10.63 2.26
CA PHE A 376 18.02 10.70 3.71
C PHE A 376 18.56 12.04 4.22
N GLU A 377 19.63 12.55 3.62
CA GLU A 377 20.19 13.87 3.94
C GLU A 377 19.18 14.98 3.66
N ASN A 378 18.55 14.97 2.48
CA ASN A 378 17.51 15.93 2.11
C ASN A 378 16.30 15.91 3.07
N GLU A 379 15.82 14.73 3.44
CA GLU A 379 14.69 14.63 4.40
C GLU A 379 15.10 15.08 5.81
N ASN A 380 16.33 14.80 6.24
CA ASN A 380 16.83 15.32 7.52
C ASN A 380 16.91 16.84 7.52
N ASP A 381 17.37 17.45 6.43
CA ASP A 381 17.43 18.90 6.29
C ASP A 381 16.03 19.54 6.21
N ARG A 382 15.09 18.87 5.54
CA ARG A 382 13.66 19.26 5.56
C ARG A 382 13.10 19.22 6.99
N ILE A 383 13.33 18.15 7.74
CA ILE A 383 12.86 18.03 9.13
C ILE A 383 13.50 19.11 10.01
N ARG A 384 14.80 19.35 9.86
CA ARG A 384 15.52 20.41 10.61
C ARG A 384 14.93 21.79 10.32
N SER A 385 14.71 22.12 9.05
CA SER A 385 14.15 23.41 8.66
C SER A 385 12.69 23.59 9.11
N GLU A 386 11.85 22.55 9.02
CA GLU A 386 10.48 22.58 9.54
C GLU A 386 10.44 22.73 11.06
N THR A 387 11.33 22.03 11.78
CA THR A 387 11.47 22.14 13.24
C THR A 387 11.92 23.54 13.64
N PHE A 388 12.90 24.11 12.92
CA PHE A 388 13.32 25.48 13.17
C PHE A 388 12.18 26.48 12.91
N ALA A 389 11.45 26.32 11.82
CA ALA A 389 10.31 27.19 11.48
C ALA A 389 9.14 27.06 12.48
N SER A 390 8.91 25.89 13.07
CA SER A 390 7.89 25.71 14.10
C SER A 390 8.30 26.38 15.42
N VAL A 391 9.57 26.25 15.81
CA VAL A 391 10.13 26.94 16.99
C VAL A 391 10.06 28.45 16.82
N VAL A 392 10.47 29.00 15.66
CA VAL A 392 10.37 30.44 15.38
C VAL A 392 8.92 30.93 15.44
N ARG A 393 7.97 30.17 14.85
CA ARG A 393 6.54 30.51 14.96
C ARG A 393 6.02 30.49 16.38
N PHE A 394 6.47 29.54 17.20
CA PHE A 394 6.13 29.47 18.62
C PHE A 394 6.67 30.68 19.40
N PHE A 395 7.94 31.06 19.17
CA PHE A 395 8.51 32.28 19.76
C PHE A 395 7.81 33.56 19.30
N MET A 396 7.43 33.66 18.02
CA MET A 396 6.60 34.77 17.52
C MET A 396 5.23 34.81 18.22
N LEU A 397 4.59 33.67 18.44
CA LEU A 397 3.31 33.61 19.13
C LEU A 397 3.43 34.06 20.60
N ILE A 398 4.49 33.62 21.31
CA ILE A 398 4.77 34.04 22.69
C ILE A 398 5.03 35.55 22.76
N THR A 399 5.86 36.08 21.86
CA THR A 399 6.16 37.52 21.84
C THR A 399 4.90 38.34 21.54
N HIS A 400 4.04 37.89 20.64
CA HIS A 400 2.74 38.53 20.38
C HIS A 400 1.81 38.50 21.59
N LEU A 401 1.73 37.37 22.30
CA LEU A 401 0.93 37.23 23.52
C LEU A 401 1.47 38.10 24.66
N PHE A 402 2.79 38.22 24.77
CA PHE A 402 3.43 39.09 25.76
C PHE A 402 3.15 40.57 25.47
N TRP A 403 3.16 40.96 24.19
CA TRP A 403 2.83 42.32 23.77
C TRP A 403 1.37 42.68 24.08
N LEU A 404 0.44 41.76 23.83
CA LEU A 404 -0.99 41.87 24.17
C LEU A 404 -1.30 41.86 25.67
N TYR A 405 -0.35 41.41 26.52
CA TYR A 405 -0.53 41.41 27.97
C TYR A 405 -0.03 42.72 28.61
N TYR A 406 0.91 43.40 27.97
CA TYR A 406 1.52 44.64 28.48
C TYR A 406 0.92 45.93 27.89
N TYR A 407 0.11 45.82 26.83
CA TYR A 407 -0.67 46.89 26.21
C TYR A 407 -2.13 46.48 26.14
#